data_AF-A0A842MX16-F1
#
_entry.id   AF-A0A842MX16-F1
#
_cell.length_a   1.000
_cell.length_b   1.000
_cell.length_c   1.000
_cell.angle_alpha   90.00
_cell.angle_beta   90.00
_cell.angle_gamma   90.00
#
_symmetry.space_group_name_H-M   'P 1'
#
loop_
_entity.id
_entity.type
_entity.pdbx_description
1 polymer ?
#
loop_
_entity_poly.entity_id
_entity_poly.type
_entity_poly.pdbx_seq_one_letter_code
_entity_poly.pdbx_strand_id
1 'polypeptide(L)'
;MFLHLILERVLKSTPVMLLLAILIGLVFPQASNFFKDYVDLAMIIVLTISAMGIRIKAIFSANKGVKMMLVGLALNYVVLSALCILLGYLFFPQDVELRNGFAAMATVPVATAVVPFTHLLKGDVEYSMSITTLLYLSALILTPLLSYGLFGSAVNLWELIIVDVQLILLPLILSRILLLLKADRIPKGAYDVTINIALAVIVYAIIGVNQPTFFTGEAFISLILLAALIRTFGIGILTEKIATKAGVEKQLIPPITMLASIKNMALTSTLTLNILTPKSSLPAAICMPLEILFFIYLKTKGYS
;
A
#
# COMPACT_ATOMS: atom_id res chain seq x y z
N MET A 1 -2.26 -1.89 -35.28
CA MET A 1 -0.91 -1.77 -34.66
C MET A 1 -0.84 -0.60 -33.65
N PHE A 2 -1.19 0.63 -34.02
CA PHE A 2 -1.12 1.80 -33.13
C PHE A 2 -2.01 1.71 -31.86
N LEU A 3 -3.27 1.28 -32.02
CA LEU A 3 -4.20 1.10 -30.88
C LEU A 3 -3.72 0.04 -29.88
N HIS A 4 -3.09 -1.03 -30.37
CA HIS A 4 -2.54 -2.10 -29.54
C HIS A 4 -1.38 -1.58 -28.68
N LEU A 5 -0.47 -0.79 -29.27
CA LEU A 5 0.65 -0.18 -28.55
C LEU A 5 0.19 0.83 -27.48
N ILE A 6 -0.85 1.62 -27.77
CA ILE A 6 -1.45 2.53 -26.80
C ILE A 6 -2.06 1.75 -25.64
N LEU A 7 -2.88 0.74 -25.94
CA LEU A 7 -3.53 -0.08 -24.92
C LEU A 7 -2.51 -0.76 -24.02
N GLU A 8 -1.46 -1.35 -24.60
CA GLU A 8 -0.38 -1.98 -23.85
C GLU A 8 0.32 -0.99 -22.91
N ARG A 9 0.58 0.24 -23.39
CA ARG A 9 1.21 1.29 -22.58
C ARG A 9 0.32 1.77 -21.45
N VAL A 10 -0.98 1.88 -21.69
CA VAL A 10 -1.98 2.23 -20.66
C VAL A 10 -2.03 1.14 -19.59
N LEU A 11 -2.20 -0.13 -19.99
CA LEU A 11 -2.32 -1.25 -19.07
C LEU A 11 -1.06 -1.47 -18.22
N LYS A 12 0.13 -1.13 -18.75
CA LYS A 12 1.39 -1.20 -18.00
C LYS A 12 1.62 0.01 -17.08
N SER A 13 0.86 1.08 -17.23
CA SER A 13 1.04 2.30 -16.43
C SER A 13 0.12 2.30 -15.21
N THR A 14 0.67 1.95 -14.05
CA THR A 14 -0.07 1.97 -12.78
C THR A 14 -0.78 3.30 -12.50
N PRO A 15 -0.13 4.49 -12.57
CA PRO A 15 -0.82 5.75 -12.29
C PRO A 15 -1.96 6.03 -13.28
N VAL A 16 -1.82 5.67 -14.57
CA VAL A 16 -2.91 5.83 -15.54
C VAL A 16 -4.08 4.91 -15.21
N MET A 17 -3.80 3.64 -14.90
CA MET A 17 -4.82 2.66 -14.53
C MET A 17 -5.58 3.05 -13.26
N LEU A 18 -4.90 3.58 -12.23
CA LEU A 18 -5.56 4.07 -11.02
C LEU A 18 -6.44 5.30 -11.30
N LEU A 19 -5.94 6.27 -12.08
CA LEU A 19 -6.72 7.45 -12.43
C LEU A 19 -7.97 7.10 -13.26
N LEU A 20 -7.82 6.16 -14.21
CA LEU A 20 -8.96 5.62 -14.96
C LEU A 20 -9.95 4.91 -14.04
N ALA A 21 -9.49 4.09 -13.10
CA ALA A 21 -10.36 3.41 -12.14
C ALA A 21 -11.15 4.39 -11.27
N ILE A 22 -10.50 5.46 -10.77
CA ILE A 22 -11.17 6.53 -10.03
C ILE A 22 -12.21 7.23 -10.91
N LEU A 23 -11.84 7.64 -12.12
CA LEU A 23 -12.75 8.33 -13.03
C LEU A 23 -13.97 7.47 -13.38
N ILE A 24 -13.75 6.20 -13.74
CA ILE A 24 -14.82 5.26 -14.08
C ILE A 24 -15.68 4.98 -12.84
N GLY A 25 -15.08 4.85 -11.65
CA GLY A 25 -15.82 4.66 -10.39
C GLY A 25 -16.76 5.82 -10.07
N LEU A 26 -16.32 7.06 -10.34
CA LEU A 26 -17.14 8.26 -10.10
C LEU A 26 -18.25 8.46 -11.13
N VAL A 27 -17.96 8.20 -12.41
CA VAL A 27 -18.90 8.47 -13.52
C VAL A 27 -19.85 7.28 -13.77
N PHE A 28 -19.36 6.05 -13.61
CA PHE A 28 -20.09 4.81 -13.88
C PHE A 28 -20.05 3.84 -12.67
N PRO A 29 -20.67 4.22 -11.52
CA PRO A 29 -20.60 3.42 -10.29
C PRO A 29 -21.48 2.16 -10.32
N GLN A 30 -22.32 1.96 -11.34
CA GLN A 30 -23.39 0.95 -11.33
C GLN A 30 -22.87 -0.49 -11.14
N ALA A 31 -21.70 -0.81 -11.69
CA ALA A 31 -21.09 -2.13 -11.53
C ALA A 31 -20.21 -2.26 -10.27
N SER A 32 -19.99 -1.18 -9.52
CA SER A 32 -19.07 -1.19 -8.37
C SER A 32 -19.47 -2.18 -7.28
N ASN A 33 -20.77 -2.36 -7.04
CA ASN A 33 -21.28 -3.37 -6.10
C ASN A 33 -20.93 -4.80 -6.54
N PHE A 34 -20.97 -5.10 -7.84
CA PHE A 34 -20.55 -6.40 -8.36
C PHE A 34 -19.04 -6.59 -8.18
N PHE A 35 -18.24 -5.57 -8.50
CA PHE A 35 -16.78 -5.64 -8.36
C PHE A 35 -16.31 -5.65 -6.89
N LYS A 36 -17.13 -5.15 -5.96
CA LYS A 36 -16.89 -5.19 -4.52
C LYS A 36 -16.60 -6.62 -4.04
N ASP A 37 -17.34 -7.60 -4.54
CA ASP A 37 -17.19 -9.02 -4.17
C ASP A 37 -15.87 -9.65 -4.68
N TYR A 38 -15.18 -8.97 -5.59
CA TYR A 38 -13.88 -9.40 -6.14
C TYR A 38 -12.69 -8.62 -5.59
N VAL A 39 -12.91 -7.67 -4.67
CA VAL A 39 -11.84 -6.84 -4.09
C VAL A 39 -10.81 -7.70 -3.35
N ASP A 40 -11.25 -8.70 -2.59
CA ASP A 40 -10.38 -9.62 -1.88
C ASP A 40 -9.55 -10.48 -2.83
N LEU A 41 -10.19 -11.04 -3.86
CA LEU A 41 -9.51 -11.82 -4.89
C LEU A 41 -8.46 -10.97 -5.62
N ALA A 42 -8.82 -9.74 -6.00
CA ALA A 42 -7.90 -8.81 -6.62
C ALA A 42 -6.70 -8.49 -5.70
N MET A 43 -6.94 -8.28 -4.40
CA MET A 43 -5.88 -8.06 -3.43
C MET A 43 -4.97 -9.29 -3.27
N ILE A 44 -5.55 -10.49 -3.22
CA ILE A 44 -4.81 -11.76 -3.20
C ILE A 44 -3.91 -11.86 -4.42
N ILE A 45 -4.41 -11.54 -5.62
CA ILE A 45 -3.62 -11.55 -6.87
C ILE A 45 -2.48 -10.53 -6.78
N VAL A 46 -2.77 -9.28 -6.40
CA VAL A 46 -1.77 -8.20 -6.27
C VAL A 46 -0.64 -8.61 -5.33
N LEU A 47 -0.97 -9.08 -4.13
CA LEU A 47 0.05 -9.45 -3.15
C LEU A 47 0.79 -10.72 -3.56
N THR A 48 0.11 -11.72 -4.13
CA THR A 48 0.74 -12.97 -4.57
C THR A 48 1.84 -12.70 -5.58
N ILE A 49 1.54 -11.94 -6.63
CA ILE A 49 2.51 -11.62 -7.68
C ILE A 49 3.62 -10.73 -7.11
N SER A 50 3.27 -9.69 -6.36
CA SER A 50 4.26 -8.77 -5.79
C SER A 50 5.21 -9.46 -4.82
N ALA A 51 4.71 -10.43 -4.06
CA ALA A 51 5.49 -11.18 -3.09
C ALA A 51 6.49 -12.14 -3.75
N MET A 52 6.38 -12.47 -5.04
CA MET A 52 7.36 -13.31 -5.74
C MET A 52 8.80 -12.75 -5.64
N GLY A 53 8.96 -11.43 -5.53
CA GLY A 53 10.26 -10.78 -5.32
C GLY A 53 10.84 -10.89 -3.90
N ILE A 54 10.05 -11.32 -2.91
CA ILE A 54 10.44 -11.41 -1.49
C ILE A 54 11.29 -12.67 -1.25
N ARG A 55 12.41 -12.54 -0.52
CA ARG A 55 13.34 -13.63 -0.19
C ARG A 55 13.37 -13.93 1.31
N ILE A 56 12.76 -15.04 1.71
CA ILE A 56 12.73 -15.51 3.12
C ILE A 56 14.13 -15.86 3.64
N LYS A 57 15.06 -16.28 2.77
CA LYS A 57 16.44 -16.66 3.15
C LYS A 57 17.35 -15.48 3.53
N ALA A 58 16.96 -14.22 3.30
CA ALA A 58 17.82 -13.07 3.59
C ALA A 58 17.93 -12.72 5.10
N ILE A 59 17.25 -13.47 5.98
CA ILE A 59 17.15 -13.18 7.42
C ILE A 59 18.37 -13.71 8.23
N PHE A 60 19.28 -14.48 7.62
CA PHE A 60 20.30 -15.25 8.36
C PHE A 60 21.62 -14.53 8.71
N SER A 61 21.55 -13.28 9.15
CA SER A 61 22.55 -12.77 10.10
C SER A 61 21.82 -12.08 11.25
N ALA A 62 21.85 -12.70 12.44
CA ALA A 62 20.98 -12.34 13.56
C ALA A 62 21.04 -10.84 13.89
N ASN A 63 22.24 -10.25 13.93
CA ASN A 63 22.42 -8.84 14.30
C ASN A 63 21.98 -7.85 13.22
N LYS A 64 22.24 -8.11 11.93
CA LYS A 64 21.83 -7.20 10.84
C LYS A 64 20.31 -7.23 10.67
N GLY A 65 19.71 -8.42 10.78
CA GLY A 65 18.27 -8.62 10.69
C GLY A 65 17.51 -7.87 11.79
N VAL A 66 17.97 -7.95 13.05
CA VAL A 66 17.35 -7.21 14.16
C VAL A 66 17.40 -5.70 13.95
N LYS A 67 18.55 -5.15 13.55
CA LYS A 67 18.66 -3.70 13.28
C LYS A 67 17.72 -3.25 12.15
N MET A 68 17.64 -4.03 11.06
CA MET A 68 16.70 -3.76 9.97
C MET A 68 15.25 -3.78 10.45
N MET A 69 14.87 -4.81 11.22
CA MET A 69 13.52 -4.93 11.78
C MET A 69 13.16 -3.73 12.65
N LEU A 70 14.06 -3.33 13.57
CA LEU A 70 13.83 -2.19 14.45
C LEU A 70 13.65 -0.88 13.68
N VAL A 71 14.47 -0.64 12.64
CA VAL A 71 14.31 0.54 11.77
C VAL A 71 12.97 0.49 11.03
N GLY A 72 12.58 -0.66 10.49
CA GLY A 72 11.32 -0.83 9.79
C GLY A 72 10.11 -0.61 10.69
N LEU A 73 10.12 -1.20 11.89
CA LEU A 73 9.06 -1.00 12.88
C LEU A 73 8.99 0.47 13.33
N ALA A 74 10.13 1.08 13.64
CA ALA A 74 10.18 2.49 14.06
C ALA A 74 9.64 3.44 12.99
N LEU A 75 10.09 3.30 11.74
CA LEU A 75 9.65 4.22 10.68
C LEU A 75 8.22 3.94 10.21
N ASN A 76 7.89 2.67 9.98
CA ASN A 76 6.62 2.31 9.34
C ASN A 76 5.48 2.11 10.35
N TYR A 77 5.72 1.41 11.47
CA TYR A 77 4.69 1.09 12.47
C TYR A 77 4.60 2.09 13.63
N VAL A 78 5.63 2.91 13.86
CA VAL A 78 5.58 3.96 14.89
C VAL A 78 5.39 5.32 14.25
N VAL A 79 6.40 5.83 13.53
CA VAL A 79 6.39 7.21 13.01
C VAL A 79 5.26 7.44 12.00
N LEU A 80 5.21 6.65 10.92
CA LEU A 80 4.20 6.82 9.88
C LEU A 80 2.79 6.48 10.41
N SER A 81 2.64 5.40 11.17
CA SER A 81 1.37 5.03 11.80
C SER A 81 0.82 6.12 12.72
N ALA A 82 1.65 6.69 13.60
CA ALA A 82 1.25 7.80 14.48
C ALA A 82 0.82 9.03 13.67
N LEU A 83 1.54 9.34 12.58
CA LEU A 83 1.18 10.43 11.68
C LEU A 83 -0.17 10.18 11.00
N CYS A 84 -0.44 8.97 10.50
CA CYS A 84 -1.72 8.63 9.89
C CYS A 84 -2.87 8.79 10.90
N ILE A 85 -2.72 8.27 12.11
CA ILE A 85 -3.73 8.42 13.18
C ILE A 85 -3.95 9.90 13.50
N LEU A 86 -2.87 10.66 13.71
CA LEU A 86 -2.93 12.09 14.02
C LEU A 86 -3.68 12.87 12.93
N LEU A 87 -3.37 12.63 11.65
CA LEU A 87 -4.04 13.31 10.53
C LEU A 87 -5.52 12.93 10.45
N GLY A 88 -5.86 11.67 10.73
CA GLY A 88 -7.25 11.23 10.85
C GLY A 88 -8.02 12.04 11.91
N TYR A 89 -7.47 12.17 13.11
CA TYR A 89 -8.10 12.96 14.18
C TYR A 89 -8.14 14.46 13.89
N LEU A 90 -7.09 15.00 13.26
CA LEU A 90 -6.97 16.43 13.00
C LEU A 90 -7.91 16.90 11.88
N PHE A 91 -8.00 16.15 10.78
CA PHE A 91 -8.79 16.56 9.61
C PHE A 91 -10.20 15.98 9.60
N PHE A 92 -10.45 14.88 10.31
CA PHE A 92 -11.77 14.23 10.37
C PHE A 92 -12.26 14.05 11.82
N PRO A 93 -12.32 15.13 12.64
CA PRO A 93 -12.73 15.01 14.04
C PRO A 93 -14.18 14.51 14.21
N GLN A 94 -15.06 14.87 13.26
CA GLN A 94 -16.49 14.53 13.28
C GLN A 94 -16.85 13.34 12.38
N ASP A 95 -15.98 12.95 11.44
CA ASP A 95 -16.23 11.85 10.51
C ASP A 95 -15.44 10.61 10.93
N VAL A 96 -16.08 9.82 11.81
CA VAL A 96 -15.46 8.63 12.43
C VAL A 96 -15.07 7.60 11.37
N GLU A 97 -15.83 7.47 10.27
CA GLU A 97 -15.54 6.50 9.22
C GLU A 97 -14.25 6.86 8.47
N LEU A 98 -14.09 8.12 8.04
CA LEU A 98 -12.86 8.58 7.39
C LEU A 98 -11.66 8.57 8.36
N ARG A 99 -11.88 8.97 9.62
CA ARG A 99 -10.87 8.89 10.66
C ARG A 99 -10.38 7.46 10.87
N ASN A 100 -11.30 6.49 10.92
CA ASN A 100 -10.95 5.08 11.05
C ASN A 100 -10.20 4.56 9.82
N GLY A 101 -10.52 5.06 8.62
CA GLY A 101 -9.74 4.74 7.42
C GLY A 101 -8.28 5.19 7.48
N PHE A 102 -8.01 6.37 8.07
CA PHE A 102 -6.64 6.81 8.36
C PHE A 102 -5.98 5.98 9.47
N ALA A 103 -6.70 5.68 10.54
CA ALA A 103 -6.19 4.82 11.62
C ALA A 103 -5.86 3.40 11.11
N ALA A 104 -6.62 2.86 10.15
CA ALA A 104 -6.36 1.55 9.57
C ALA A 104 -5.04 1.50 8.78
N MET A 105 -4.56 2.62 8.23
CA MET A 105 -3.23 2.66 7.61
C MET A 105 -2.11 2.32 8.62
N ALA A 106 -2.36 2.52 9.92
CA ALA A 106 -1.39 2.22 10.97
C ALA A 106 -1.21 0.71 11.21
N THR A 107 -2.18 -0.11 10.82
CA THR A 107 -2.22 -1.54 11.15
C THR A 107 -1.53 -2.39 10.09
N VAL A 108 -1.45 -1.89 8.85
CA VAL A 108 -0.87 -2.64 7.72
C VAL A 108 0.64 -2.39 7.55
N PRO A 109 1.37 -3.32 6.91
CA PRO A 109 2.78 -3.13 6.59
C PRO A 109 3.00 -2.15 5.42
N VAL A 110 4.27 -1.88 5.12
CA VAL A 110 4.73 -1.18 3.92
C VAL A 110 4.22 -1.87 2.64
N ALA A 111 4.01 -1.10 1.56
CA ALA A 111 3.64 -1.67 0.27
C ALA A 111 4.76 -2.54 -0.32
N THR A 112 4.41 -3.66 -0.95
CA THR A 112 5.36 -4.52 -1.69
C THR A 112 6.06 -3.79 -2.85
N ALA A 113 5.42 -2.75 -3.42
CA ALA A 113 5.98 -1.93 -4.49
C ALA A 113 7.28 -1.21 -4.10
N VAL A 114 7.58 -1.08 -2.79
CA VAL A 114 8.83 -0.49 -2.30
C VAL A 114 10.06 -1.26 -2.83
N VAL A 115 9.97 -2.58 -3.05
CA VAL A 115 11.09 -3.37 -3.61
C VAL A 115 11.42 -2.97 -5.06
N PRO A 116 10.50 -3.06 -6.04
CA PRO A 116 10.78 -2.61 -7.40
C PRO A 116 11.07 -1.11 -7.48
N PHE A 117 10.45 -0.28 -6.64
CA PHE A 117 10.78 1.15 -6.57
C PHE A 117 12.22 1.38 -6.10
N THR A 118 12.69 0.62 -5.11
CA THR A 118 14.09 0.71 -4.65
C THR A 118 15.04 0.39 -5.80
N HIS A 119 14.75 -0.64 -6.60
CA HIS A 119 15.54 -0.97 -7.78
C HIS A 119 15.56 0.17 -8.81
N LEU A 120 14.40 0.77 -9.11
CA LEU A 120 14.29 1.89 -10.05
C LEU A 120 14.96 3.18 -9.54
N LEU A 121 15.07 3.35 -8.23
CA LEU A 121 15.78 4.45 -7.57
C LEU A 121 17.27 4.16 -7.34
N LYS A 122 17.79 3.02 -7.84
CA LYS A 122 19.18 2.58 -7.64
C LYS A 122 19.59 2.43 -6.16
N GLY A 123 18.62 2.11 -5.29
CA GLY A 123 18.87 1.82 -3.88
C GLY A 123 19.22 0.35 -3.63
N ASP A 124 19.48 0.02 -2.37
CA ASP A 124 19.77 -1.34 -1.91
C ASP A 124 18.51 -2.21 -1.94
N VAL A 125 18.39 -3.01 -3.00
CA VAL A 125 17.25 -3.91 -3.24
C VAL A 125 17.21 -5.04 -2.22
N GLU A 126 18.37 -5.56 -1.78
CA GLU A 126 18.42 -6.66 -0.81
C GLU A 126 17.98 -6.17 0.57
N TYR A 127 18.36 -4.94 0.95
CA TYR A 127 17.84 -4.29 2.16
C TYR A 127 16.31 -4.17 2.09
N SER A 128 15.78 -3.64 0.97
CA SER A 128 14.34 -3.44 0.76
C SER A 128 13.55 -4.76 0.77
N MET A 129 14.07 -5.81 0.12
CA MET A 129 13.48 -7.15 0.15
C MET A 129 13.45 -7.72 1.58
N SER A 130 14.57 -7.62 2.31
CA SER A 130 14.70 -8.17 3.65
C SER A 130 13.75 -7.50 4.64
N ILE A 131 13.74 -6.17 4.68
CA ILE A 131 12.89 -5.41 5.61
C ILE A 131 11.40 -5.56 5.26
N THR A 132 11.05 -5.59 3.98
CA THR A 132 9.67 -5.87 3.54
C THR A 132 9.25 -7.27 4.00
N THR A 133 10.09 -8.29 3.82
CA THR A 133 9.82 -9.65 4.33
C THR A 133 9.51 -9.63 5.82
N LEU A 134 10.38 -9.00 6.62
CA LEU A 134 10.26 -8.94 8.07
C LEU A 134 8.97 -8.22 8.51
N LEU A 135 8.61 -7.11 7.85
CA LEU A 135 7.40 -6.36 8.17
C LEU A 135 6.12 -7.11 7.79
N TYR A 136 6.13 -7.88 6.69
CA TYR A 136 4.99 -8.73 6.31
C TYR A 136 4.83 -9.93 7.24
N LEU A 137 5.93 -10.56 7.68
CA LEU A 137 5.86 -11.60 8.71
C LEU A 137 5.35 -11.04 10.04
N SER A 138 5.80 -9.82 10.40
CA SER A 138 5.31 -9.13 11.60
C SER A 138 3.84 -8.75 11.49
N ALA A 139 3.37 -8.37 10.28
CA ALA A 139 1.99 -7.98 10.03
C ALA A 139 0.96 -9.09 10.37
N LEU A 140 1.33 -10.36 10.26
CA LEU A 140 0.45 -11.48 10.66
C LEU A 140 0.02 -11.42 12.14
N ILE A 141 0.81 -10.73 12.98
CA ILE A 141 0.52 -10.51 14.39
C ILE A 141 0.15 -9.05 14.66
N LEU A 142 0.85 -8.10 14.03
CA LEU A 142 0.64 -6.68 14.27
C LEU A 142 -0.68 -6.18 13.69
N THR A 143 -1.09 -6.59 12.48
CA THR A 143 -2.35 -6.13 11.88
C THR A 143 -3.57 -6.45 12.74
N PRO A 144 -3.80 -7.69 13.23
CA PRO A 144 -4.98 -7.99 14.01
C PRO A 144 -4.91 -7.34 15.40
N LEU A 145 -3.73 -7.31 16.04
CA LEU A 145 -3.57 -6.69 17.35
C LEU A 145 -3.77 -5.17 17.32
N LEU A 146 -3.16 -4.48 16.35
CA LEU A 146 -3.31 -3.03 16.20
C LEU A 146 -4.73 -2.67 15.76
N SER A 147 -5.35 -3.44 14.86
CA SER A 147 -6.74 -3.21 14.45
C SER A 147 -7.69 -3.37 15.62
N TYR A 148 -7.54 -4.45 16.40
CA TYR A 148 -8.35 -4.64 17.61
C TYR A 148 -8.09 -3.56 18.66
N GLY A 149 -6.83 -3.13 18.85
CA GLY A 149 -6.48 -2.06 19.77
C GLY A 149 -7.04 -0.69 19.37
N LEU A 150 -7.11 -0.39 18.06
CA LEU A 150 -7.61 0.90 17.55
C LEU A 150 -9.13 0.96 17.43
N PHE A 151 -9.78 -0.16 17.07
CA PHE A 151 -11.22 -0.19 16.79
C PHE A 151 -12.04 -0.89 17.88
N GLY A 152 -11.41 -1.58 18.82
CA GLY A 152 -12.04 -2.19 19.97
C GLY A 152 -13.16 -3.15 19.58
N SER A 153 -14.31 -3.02 20.24
CA SER A 153 -15.49 -3.86 20.00
C SER A 153 -16.18 -3.61 18.65
N ALA A 154 -15.74 -2.63 17.86
CA ALA A 154 -16.26 -2.44 16.50
C ALA A 154 -15.79 -3.54 15.54
N VAL A 155 -14.77 -4.33 15.92
CA VAL A 155 -14.20 -5.40 15.11
C VAL A 155 -14.09 -6.69 15.92
N ASN A 156 -14.31 -7.83 15.28
CA ASN A 156 -14.11 -9.14 15.90
C ASN A 156 -12.66 -9.60 15.68
N LEU A 157 -11.95 -9.96 16.75
CA LEU A 157 -10.56 -10.41 16.65
C LEU A 157 -10.40 -11.69 15.82
N TRP A 158 -11.38 -12.61 15.87
CA TRP A 158 -11.32 -13.83 15.08
C TRP A 158 -11.50 -13.55 13.59
N GLU A 159 -12.44 -12.69 13.24
CA GLU A 159 -12.63 -12.25 11.85
C GLU A 159 -11.40 -11.53 11.32
N LEU A 160 -10.76 -10.67 12.12
CA LEU A 160 -9.50 -10.02 11.77
C LEU A 160 -8.41 -11.04 11.43
N ILE A 161 -8.22 -12.07 12.26
CA ILE A 161 -7.22 -13.11 12.00
C ILE A 161 -7.54 -13.87 10.71
N ILE A 162 -8.81 -14.19 10.45
CA ILE A 162 -9.22 -14.88 9.21
C ILE A 162 -8.91 -14.00 7.99
N VAL A 163 -9.31 -12.73 8.03
CA VAL A 163 -9.06 -11.77 6.95
C VAL A 163 -7.56 -11.57 6.73
N ASP A 164 -6.76 -11.42 7.80
CA ASP A 164 -5.31 -11.29 7.68
C ASP A 164 -4.65 -12.55 7.11
N VAL A 165 -5.11 -13.73 7.50
CA VAL A 165 -4.64 -14.99 6.90
C VAL A 165 -4.97 -15.03 5.40
N GLN A 166 -6.18 -14.61 5.00
CA GLN A 166 -6.60 -14.59 3.61
C GLN A 166 -5.87 -13.53 2.77
N LEU A 167 -5.69 -12.33 3.30
CA LEU A 167 -5.15 -11.19 2.55
C LEU A 167 -3.63 -11.05 2.65
N ILE A 168 -2.99 -11.72 3.61
CA ILE A 168 -1.53 -11.66 3.81
C ILE A 168 -0.90 -13.05 3.69
N LEU A 169 -1.25 -13.98 4.59
CA LEU A 169 -0.56 -15.28 4.67
C LEU A 169 -0.76 -16.12 3.41
N LEU A 170 -2.00 -16.25 2.94
CA LEU A 170 -2.35 -17.02 1.75
C LEU A 170 -1.60 -16.51 0.50
N PRO A 171 -1.60 -15.21 0.17
CA PRO A 171 -0.81 -14.68 -0.95
C PRO A 171 0.70 -14.94 -0.83
N LEU A 172 1.26 -14.87 0.39
CA LEU A 172 2.67 -15.21 0.61
C LEU A 172 2.94 -16.68 0.28
N ILE A 173 2.06 -17.60 0.70
CA ILE A 173 2.16 -19.04 0.36
C ILE A 173 2.01 -19.25 -1.15
N LEU A 174 0.97 -18.67 -1.77
CA LEU A 174 0.72 -18.77 -3.20
C LEU A 174 1.91 -18.25 -4.01
N SER A 175 2.55 -17.17 -3.56
CA SER A 175 3.75 -16.63 -4.23
C SER A 175 4.89 -17.65 -4.27
N ARG A 176 5.04 -18.47 -3.22
CA ARG A 176 6.06 -19.53 -3.18
C ARG A 176 5.70 -20.66 -4.14
N ILE A 177 4.42 -21.05 -4.17
CA ILE A 177 3.92 -22.06 -5.10
C ILE A 177 4.17 -21.62 -6.55
N LEU A 178 3.88 -20.36 -6.90
CA LEU A 178 4.16 -19.83 -8.25
C LEU A 178 5.66 -19.90 -8.61
N LEU A 179 6.56 -19.60 -7.67
CA LEU A 179 8.00 -19.74 -7.92
C LEU A 179 8.43 -21.20 -8.11
N LEU A 180 7.84 -22.14 -7.36
CA LEU A 180 8.08 -23.58 -7.58
C LEU A 180 7.63 -24.03 -8.97
N LEU A 181 6.57 -23.42 -9.48
CA LEU A 181 6.05 -23.64 -10.85
C LEU A 181 6.84 -22.87 -11.93
N LYS A 182 7.98 -22.24 -11.59
CA LYS A 182 8.82 -21.47 -12.51
C LYS A 182 8.10 -20.29 -13.16
N ALA A 183 7.11 -19.72 -12.47
CA ALA A 183 6.37 -18.57 -12.96
C ALA A 183 7.25 -17.30 -13.08
N ASP A 184 8.41 -17.26 -12.40
CA ASP A 184 9.44 -16.24 -12.58
C ASP A 184 9.98 -16.11 -14.01
N ARG A 185 9.73 -17.12 -14.87
CA ARG A 185 10.04 -17.10 -16.30
C ARG A 185 9.03 -16.33 -17.15
N ILE A 186 7.84 -16.04 -16.61
CA ILE A 186 6.83 -15.26 -17.31
C ILE A 186 7.35 -13.83 -17.48
N PRO A 187 7.16 -13.19 -18.65
CA PRO A 187 7.62 -11.82 -18.88
C PRO A 187 7.07 -10.86 -17.83
N LYS A 188 7.93 -10.03 -17.23
CA LYS A 188 7.56 -9.04 -16.21
C LYS A 188 6.37 -8.17 -16.63
N GLY A 189 6.31 -7.79 -17.91
CA GLY A 189 5.22 -6.98 -18.44
C GLY A 189 3.83 -7.63 -18.34
N ALA A 190 3.72 -8.95 -18.31
CA ALA A 190 2.44 -9.62 -18.08
C ALA A 190 1.99 -9.47 -16.61
N TYR A 191 2.93 -9.56 -15.67
CA TYR A 191 2.66 -9.33 -14.26
C TYR A 191 2.28 -7.88 -13.97
N ASP A 192 2.95 -6.92 -14.60
CA ASP A 192 2.62 -5.49 -14.45
C ASP A 192 1.17 -5.23 -14.88
N VAL A 193 0.73 -5.78 -16.01
CA VAL A 193 -0.65 -5.65 -16.49
C VAL A 193 -1.64 -6.28 -15.52
N THR A 194 -1.38 -7.51 -15.06
CA THR A 194 -2.27 -8.20 -14.12
C THR A 194 -2.40 -7.46 -12.80
N ILE A 195 -1.29 -6.99 -12.22
CA ILE A 195 -1.30 -6.19 -10.98
C ILE A 195 -2.09 -4.90 -11.21
N ASN A 196 -1.86 -4.18 -12.31
CA ASN A 196 -2.53 -2.92 -12.57
C ASN A 196 -4.03 -3.08 -12.78
N ILE A 197 -4.48 -4.14 -13.45
CA ILE A 197 -5.90 -4.47 -13.60
C ILE A 197 -6.52 -4.79 -12.24
N ALA A 198 -5.86 -5.63 -11.43
CA ALA A 198 -6.37 -5.98 -10.11
C ALA A 198 -6.44 -4.76 -9.17
N LEU A 199 -5.43 -3.90 -9.17
CA LEU A 199 -5.46 -2.61 -8.46
C LEU A 199 -6.58 -1.70 -8.98
N ALA A 200 -6.79 -1.65 -10.29
CA ALA A 200 -7.87 -0.88 -10.89
C ALA A 200 -9.25 -1.41 -10.46
N VAL A 201 -9.44 -2.73 -10.36
CA VAL A 201 -10.67 -3.34 -9.82
C VAL A 201 -10.90 -2.92 -8.38
N ILE A 202 -9.87 -3.01 -7.53
CA ILE A 202 -9.95 -2.58 -6.12
C ILE A 202 -10.39 -1.12 -6.04
N VAL A 203 -9.67 -0.22 -6.73
CA VAL A 203 -9.95 1.22 -6.69
C VAL A 203 -11.30 1.56 -7.31
N TYR A 204 -11.67 0.94 -8.44
CA TYR A 204 -12.99 1.13 -9.05
C TYR A 204 -14.12 0.76 -8.10
N ALA A 205 -14.03 -0.42 -7.48
CA ALA A 205 -15.05 -0.90 -6.54
C ALA A 205 -15.18 0.06 -5.36
N ILE A 206 -14.06 0.44 -4.71
CA ILE A 206 -14.06 1.34 -3.56
C ILE A 206 -14.61 2.72 -3.91
N ILE A 207 -14.18 3.30 -5.02
CA ILE A 207 -14.63 4.64 -5.42
C ILE A 207 -16.11 4.61 -5.80
N GLY A 208 -16.54 3.59 -6.55
CA GLY A 208 -17.92 3.49 -7.01
C GLY A 208 -18.94 3.20 -5.90
N VAL A 209 -18.64 2.30 -4.96
CA VAL A 209 -19.55 2.02 -3.82
C VAL A 209 -19.66 3.21 -2.87
N ASN A 210 -18.67 4.10 -2.90
CA ASN A 210 -18.64 5.32 -2.10
C ASN A 210 -18.94 6.59 -2.92
N GLN A 211 -19.37 6.45 -4.17
CA GLN A 211 -19.62 7.57 -5.07
C GLN A 211 -20.53 8.66 -4.46
N PRO A 212 -21.60 8.33 -3.71
CA PRO A 212 -22.44 9.36 -3.08
C PRO A 212 -21.68 10.26 -2.11
N THR A 213 -20.67 9.74 -1.42
CA THR A 213 -19.82 10.51 -0.50
C THR A 213 -19.11 11.68 -1.20
N PHE A 214 -18.80 11.54 -2.49
CA PHE A 214 -18.14 12.59 -3.28
C PHE A 214 -19.00 13.81 -3.55
N PHE A 215 -20.33 13.70 -3.39
CA PHE A 215 -21.29 14.76 -3.71
C PHE A 215 -22.00 15.33 -2.47
N THR A 216 -21.72 14.80 -1.27
CA THR A 216 -22.41 15.17 -0.03
C THR A 216 -21.63 16.11 0.89
N GLY A 217 -20.33 16.34 0.67
CA GLY A 217 -19.51 17.19 1.54
C GLY A 217 -18.52 18.09 0.79
N GLU A 218 -18.47 19.37 1.16
CA GLU A 218 -17.75 20.41 0.40
C GLU A 218 -16.21 20.44 0.62
N ALA A 219 -15.62 19.57 1.44
CA ALA A 219 -14.17 19.63 1.70
C ALA A 219 -13.45 18.30 1.99
N PHE A 220 -14.12 17.14 2.02
CA PHE A 220 -13.45 15.92 2.50
C PHE A 220 -12.33 15.47 1.55
N ILE A 221 -12.51 15.58 0.22
CA ILE A 221 -11.49 15.16 -0.76
C ILE A 221 -10.22 16.00 -0.60
N SER A 222 -10.35 17.32 -0.50
CA SER A 222 -9.20 18.23 -0.35
C SER A 222 -8.45 17.95 0.96
N LEU A 223 -9.16 17.64 2.05
CA LEU A 223 -8.57 17.23 3.32
C LEU A 223 -7.86 15.87 3.23
N ILE A 224 -8.44 14.87 2.55
CA ILE A 224 -7.77 13.57 2.33
C ILE A 224 -6.50 13.78 1.51
N LEU A 225 -6.57 14.57 0.43
CA LEU A 225 -5.40 14.88 -0.40
C LEU A 225 -4.33 15.63 0.38
N LEU A 226 -4.71 16.61 1.22
CA LEU A 226 -3.78 17.32 2.08
C LEU A 226 -3.10 16.38 3.08
N ALA A 227 -3.86 15.49 3.73
CA ALA A 227 -3.28 14.47 4.61
C ALA A 227 -2.34 13.54 3.84
N ALA A 228 -2.73 13.09 2.64
CA ALA A 228 -1.92 12.25 1.77
C ALA A 228 -0.58 12.93 1.42
N LEU A 229 -0.61 14.23 1.12
CA LEU A 229 0.60 15.02 0.87
C LEU A 229 1.50 15.08 2.11
N ILE A 230 0.95 15.38 3.28
CA ILE A 230 1.73 15.47 4.53
C ILE A 230 2.37 14.11 4.88
N ARG A 231 1.58 13.03 4.88
CA ARG A 231 2.06 11.68 5.26
C ARG A 231 2.89 10.97 4.20
N THR A 232 2.93 11.45 2.97
CA THR A 232 3.72 10.85 1.90
C THR A 232 4.91 11.74 1.56
N PHE A 233 4.65 12.96 1.08
CA PHE A 233 5.71 13.89 0.71
C PHE A 233 6.36 14.52 1.92
N GLY A 234 5.59 14.99 2.90
CA GLY A 234 6.12 15.69 4.07
C GLY A 234 7.11 14.83 4.85
N ILE A 235 6.64 13.69 5.36
CA ILE A 235 7.50 12.77 6.13
C ILE A 235 8.59 12.11 5.27
N GLY A 236 8.31 11.82 3.99
CA GLY A 236 9.28 11.23 3.08
C GLY A 236 10.46 12.17 2.82
N ILE A 237 10.19 13.42 2.42
CA ILE A 237 11.23 14.44 2.20
C ILE A 237 11.99 14.73 3.50
N LEU A 238 11.30 14.78 4.64
CA LEU A 238 11.95 14.97 5.94
C LEU A 238 12.92 13.83 6.26
N THR A 239 12.47 12.58 6.09
CA THR A 239 13.28 11.38 6.33
C THR A 239 14.49 11.34 5.41
N GLU A 240 14.31 11.65 4.12
CA GLU A 240 15.39 11.72 3.14
C GLU A 240 16.47 12.73 3.55
N LYS A 241 16.05 13.95 3.95
CA LYS A 241 16.95 15.01 4.41
C LYS A 241 17.71 14.61 5.68
N ILE A 242 17.02 14.03 6.65
CA ILE A 242 17.63 13.56 7.91
C ILE A 242 18.65 12.45 7.61
N ALA A 243 18.28 11.45 6.81
CA ALA A 243 19.17 10.34 6.46
C ALA A 243 20.44 10.83 5.74
N THR A 244 20.27 11.77 4.79
CA THR A 244 21.40 12.39 4.08
C THR A 244 22.32 13.14 5.06
N LYS A 245 21.75 13.98 5.95
CA LYS A 245 22.53 14.75 6.92
C LYS A 245 23.22 13.86 7.96
N ALA A 246 22.62 12.73 8.31
CA ALA A 246 23.18 11.74 9.24
C ALA A 246 24.28 10.87 8.61
N GLY A 247 24.62 11.07 7.33
CA GLY A 247 25.65 10.29 6.64
C GLY A 247 25.25 8.84 6.36
N VAL A 248 23.95 8.55 6.25
CA VAL A 248 23.47 7.23 5.83
C VAL A 248 23.95 6.95 4.42
N GLU A 249 24.36 5.70 4.16
CA GLU A 249 24.80 5.25 2.84
C GLU A 249 23.75 5.58 1.77
N LYS A 250 24.19 6.17 0.65
CA LYS A 250 23.30 6.65 -0.44
C LYS A 250 22.31 5.59 -0.90
N GLN A 251 22.73 4.32 -0.98
CA GLN A 251 21.88 3.22 -1.43
C GLN A 251 20.77 2.87 -0.44
N LEU A 252 20.92 3.18 0.85
CA LEU A 252 19.91 2.94 1.88
C LEU A 252 18.89 4.07 2.00
N ILE A 253 19.18 5.27 1.49
CA ILE A 253 18.28 6.41 1.59
C ILE A 253 16.93 6.17 0.89
N PRO A 254 16.87 5.67 -0.37
CA PRO A 254 15.59 5.40 -1.02
C PRO A 254 14.67 4.43 -0.25
N PRO A 255 15.11 3.22 0.16
CA PRO A 255 14.25 2.31 0.91
C PRO A 255 13.85 2.85 2.28
N ILE A 256 14.76 3.52 3.02
CA ILE A 256 14.43 4.16 4.30
C ILE A 256 13.37 5.26 4.14
N THR A 257 13.52 6.09 3.10
CA THR A 257 12.57 7.16 2.79
C THR A 257 11.18 6.58 2.51
N MET A 258 11.10 5.55 1.66
CA MET A 258 9.83 4.89 1.34
C MET A 258 9.22 4.17 2.55
N LEU A 259 10.02 3.55 3.42
CA LEU A 259 9.51 2.93 4.65
C LEU A 259 8.83 3.94 5.58
N ALA A 260 9.36 5.16 5.66
CA ALA A 260 8.78 6.22 6.47
C ALA A 260 7.55 6.87 5.82
N SER A 261 7.27 6.60 4.55
CA SER A 261 6.31 7.37 3.77
C SER A 261 5.41 6.56 2.85
N ILE A 262 5.39 5.24 2.93
CA ILE A 262 4.56 4.34 2.10
C ILE A 262 3.97 3.22 2.97
N LYS A 263 2.67 2.97 2.82
CA LYS A 263 1.93 1.87 3.45
C LYS A 263 1.25 1.07 2.36
N ASN A 264 0.83 -0.16 2.62
CA ASN A 264 0.08 -0.92 1.63
C ASN A 264 -1.38 -0.41 1.53
N MET A 265 -1.60 0.60 0.68
CA MET A 265 -2.93 1.22 0.51
C MET A 265 -3.98 0.24 -0.04
N ALA A 266 -3.60 -0.66 -0.95
CA ALA A 266 -4.54 -1.64 -1.50
C ALA A 266 -5.03 -2.58 -0.39
N LEU A 267 -4.10 -3.10 0.42
CA LEU A 267 -4.44 -3.92 1.58
C LEU A 267 -5.24 -3.13 2.61
N THR A 268 -4.91 -1.86 2.86
CA THR A 268 -5.66 -1.01 3.81
C THR A 268 -7.12 -0.86 3.37
N SER A 269 -7.36 -0.53 2.10
CA SER A 269 -8.72 -0.37 1.60
C SER A 269 -9.48 -1.69 1.57
N THR A 270 -8.86 -2.79 1.16
CA THR A 270 -9.47 -4.12 1.19
C THR A 270 -9.82 -4.52 2.63
N LEU A 271 -8.88 -4.37 3.57
CA LEU A 271 -9.10 -4.70 4.98
C LEU A 271 -10.28 -3.88 5.54
N THR A 272 -10.23 -2.56 5.45
CA THR A 272 -11.30 -1.68 5.98
C THR A 272 -12.67 -1.91 5.35
N LEU A 273 -12.73 -2.29 4.07
CA LEU A 273 -13.97 -2.67 3.41
C LEU A 273 -14.60 -3.93 4.03
N ASN A 274 -13.78 -4.86 4.52
CA ASN A 274 -14.23 -6.10 5.16
C ASN A 274 -14.61 -5.92 6.64
N ILE A 275 -13.82 -5.14 7.39
CA ILE A 275 -13.92 -5.12 8.86
C ILE A 275 -14.57 -3.84 9.42
N LEU A 276 -14.77 -2.81 8.62
CA LEU A 276 -15.36 -1.54 9.03
C LEU A 276 -16.51 -1.17 8.09
N THR A 277 -16.46 0.02 7.48
CA THR A 277 -17.49 0.50 6.56
C THR A 277 -16.89 0.74 5.17
N PRO A 278 -17.72 0.76 4.11
CA PRO A 278 -17.27 1.15 2.78
C PRO A 278 -16.54 2.50 2.79
N LYS A 279 -17.02 3.48 3.56
CA LYS A 279 -16.43 4.83 3.61
C LYS A 279 -15.05 4.85 4.25
N SER A 280 -14.78 3.98 5.24
CA SER A 280 -13.44 3.81 5.81
C SER A 280 -12.38 3.32 4.81
N SER A 281 -12.78 2.75 3.67
CA SER A 281 -11.83 2.34 2.62
C SER A 281 -11.35 3.47 1.70
N LEU A 282 -12.06 4.61 1.68
CA LEU A 282 -11.77 5.75 0.82
C LEU A 282 -10.39 6.40 1.06
N PRO A 283 -9.96 6.69 2.30
CA PRO A 283 -8.71 7.39 2.54
C PRO A 283 -7.51 6.71 1.86
N ALA A 284 -7.41 5.39 1.99
CA ALA A 284 -6.32 4.63 1.38
C ALA A 284 -6.41 4.58 -0.15
N ALA A 285 -7.60 4.40 -0.72
CA ALA A 285 -7.80 4.40 -2.17
C ALA A 285 -7.39 5.73 -2.80
N ILE A 286 -7.72 6.85 -2.14
CA ILE A 286 -7.37 8.20 -2.59
C ILE A 286 -5.88 8.51 -2.35
N CYS A 287 -5.27 7.99 -1.27
CA CYS A 287 -3.84 8.18 -1.00
C CYS A 287 -2.94 7.40 -1.98
N MET A 288 -3.41 6.27 -2.52
CA MET A 288 -2.59 5.36 -3.35
C MET A 288 -1.95 6.04 -4.57
N PRO A 289 -2.64 6.84 -5.39
CA PRO A 289 -1.99 7.59 -6.47
C PRO A 289 -0.90 8.55 -5.98
N LEU A 290 -1.04 9.16 -4.80
CA LEU A 290 -0.03 10.10 -4.27
C LEU A 290 1.26 9.39 -3.88
N GLU A 291 1.21 8.15 -3.42
CA GLU A 291 2.43 7.35 -3.17
C GLU A 291 3.20 7.07 -4.48
N ILE A 292 2.48 6.85 -5.59
CA ILE A 292 3.10 6.69 -6.91
C ILE A 292 3.71 8.01 -7.38
N LEU A 293 3.01 9.14 -7.20
CA LEU A 293 3.56 10.46 -7.52
C LEU A 293 4.80 10.78 -6.68
N PHE A 294 4.81 10.37 -5.41
CA PHE A 294 5.99 10.53 -4.56
C PHE A 294 7.18 9.69 -5.05
N PHE A 295 6.94 8.44 -5.47
CA PHE A 295 7.98 7.64 -6.14
C PHE A 295 8.51 8.33 -7.40
N ILE A 296 7.63 8.88 -8.24
CA ILE A 296 8.05 9.63 -9.43
C ILE A 296 8.90 10.85 -9.04
N TYR A 297 8.49 11.59 -8.00
CA TYR A 297 9.27 12.69 -7.45
C TYR A 297 10.68 12.25 -7.02
N LEU A 298 10.79 11.19 -6.23
CA LEU A 298 12.10 10.63 -5.81
C LEU A 298 12.96 10.24 -7.03
N LYS A 299 12.34 9.69 -8.08
CA LYS A 299 13.02 9.32 -9.32
C LYS A 299 13.58 10.54 -10.06
N THR A 300 12.80 11.63 -10.13
CA THR A 300 13.26 12.86 -10.81
C THR A 300 14.41 13.55 -10.10
N LYS A 301 14.50 13.39 -8.77
CA LYS A 301 15.55 14.01 -7.97
C LYS A 301 16.94 13.42 -8.23
N GLY A 302 17.00 12.20 -8.74
CA GLY A 302 18.24 11.50 -9.07
C GLY A 302 19.08 11.21 -7.83
N TYR A 303 19.08 9.98 -7.34
CA TYR A 303 20.14 9.51 -6.45
C TYR A 303 21.41 9.30 -7.30
N SER A 304 22.06 10.41 -7.68
CA SER A 304 23.40 10.46 -8.30
C SER A 304 24.46 10.67 -7.22
#